data_AF-A0A1Q9SDY3-F1
#
_entry.id   AF-A0A1Q9SDY3-F1
#
_cell.length_a   1.000
_cell.length_b   1.000
_cell.length_c   1.000
_cell.angle_alpha   90.00
_cell.angle_beta   90.00
_cell.angle_gamma   90.00
#
_symmetry.space_group_name_H-M   'P 1'
#
loop_
_entity.id
_entity.type
_entity.pdbx_description
1 polymer ?
#
loop_
_entity_poly.entity_id
_entity_poly.type
_entity_poly.pdbx_seq_one_letter_code
_entity_poly.pdbx_strand_id
1 'polypeptide(L)'
;MSSRPAPAPAVHPGLPDLHRAVTGWFDVAARDLPWRDPDCSPWGVMVSEFMLQQTPVARVLPVWRAWLQRWPHPADLAAASTGEAVRAWGRLGYPRRALRLHAAAVEITERHGGRVPAGHDELLDLPGVGAYTAAAIAVFAFGDRQVVVDTNIRRVQARVVSGRGLPSRSLTAAETRLAEQLMPEEDALAVRWNQAVMELGAVICTARSPRCEQCPVRHACAWVAAGRPEPAEAPRGQSWHGTDRQVRGAVLAVLRAGRDPVPEPHLTGPVDVASGTVPAPEVLRALDALHGLGAPEEQRRRALDGLVQDGLAARGPAGISLPG
;
A
#
# COMPACT_ATOMS: atom_id res chain seq x y z
N MET A 1 -45.61 0.25 -3.79
CA MET A 1 -44.97 -0.89 -4.49
C MET A 1 -44.00 -1.51 -3.50
N SER A 2 -44.36 -2.67 -2.93
CA SER A 2 -43.58 -3.35 -1.90
C SER A 2 -42.39 -4.06 -2.58
N SER A 3 -41.16 -3.63 -2.28
CA SER A 3 -39.95 -4.27 -2.78
C SER A 3 -39.78 -5.63 -2.13
N ARG A 4 -39.77 -6.71 -2.93
CA ARG A 4 -39.39 -8.04 -2.44
C ARG A 4 -37.95 -7.97 -1.93
N PRO A 5 -37.65 -8.53 -0.75
CA PRO A 5 -36.27 -8.68 -0.30
C PRO A 5 -35.52 -9.55 -1.31
N ALA A 6 -34.28 -9.16 -1.62
CA ALA A 6 -33.40 -9.97 -2.46
C ALA A 6 -33.25 -11.37 -1.84
N PRO A 7 -33.25 -12.45 -2.65
CA PRO A 7 -33.05 -13.80 -2.13
C PRO A 7 -31.70 -13.86 -1.39
N ALA A 8 -31.71 -14.47 -0.20
CA ALA A 8 -30.49 -14.73 0.55
C ALA A 8 -29.50 -15.50 -0.35
N PRO A 9 -28.22 -15.11 -0.37
CA PRO A 9 -27.25 -15.77 -1.23
C PRO A 9 -27.11 -17.24 -0.84
N ALA A 10 -27.09 -18.13 -1.84
CA ALA A 10 -26.87 -19.55 -1.62
C ALA A 10 -25.50 -19.77 -0.97
N VAL A 11 -25.48 -20.28 0.25
CA VAL A 11 -24.26 -20.64 0.98
C VAL A 11 -23.51 -21.69 0.17
N HIS A 12 -22.22 -21.44 -0.10
CA HIS A 12 -21.39 -22.42 -0.79
C HIS A 12 -21.35 -23.71 0.04
N PRO A 13 -21.76 -24.87 -0.50
CA PRO A 13 -21.60 -26.13 0.21
C PRO A 13 -20.12 -26.32 0.56
N GLY A 14 -19.83 -26.50 1.85
CA GLY A 14 -18.46 -26.60 2.38
C GLY A 14 -17.82 -25.29 2.89
N LEU A 15 -18.58 -24.19 3.03
CA LEU A 15 -18.03 -22.93 3.57
C LEU A 15 -17.37 -23.07 4.96
N PRO A 16 -17.95 -23.79 5.95
CA PRO A 16 -17.27 -24.02 7.22
C PRO A 16 -15.94 -24.79 7.10
N ASP A 17 -15.86 -25.74 6.16
CA ASP A 17 -14.63 -26.50 5.89
C ASP A 17 -13.58 -25.62 5.21
N LEU A 18 -14.01 -24.73 4.31
CA LEU A 18 -13.16 -23.73 3.69
C LEU A 18 -12.56 -22.79 4.75
N HIS A 19 -13.39 -22.26 5.66
CA HIS A 19 -12.93 -21.42 6.77
C HIS A 19 -11.89 -22.16 7.59
N ARG A 20 -12.21 -23.37 8.06
CA ARG A 20 -11.33 -24.21 8.89
C ARG A 20 -10.00 -24.52 8.20
N ALA A 21 -10.02 -24.88 6.93
CA ALA A 21 -8.81 -25.25 6.19
C ALA A 21 -7.86 -24.04 6.01
N VAL A 22 -8.41 -22.87 5.70
CA VAL A 22 -7.59 -21.66 5.48
C VAL A 22 -7.08 -21.08 6.80
N THR A 23 -7.93 -20.97 7.83
CA THR A 23 -7.51 -20.42 9.13
C THR A 23 -6.58 -21.39 9.87
N GLY A 24 -6.84 -22.69 9.82
CA GLY A 24 -5.96 -23.71 10.42
C GLY A 24 -4.60 -23.80 9.72
N TRP A 25 -4.52 -23.54 8.42
CA TRP A 25 -3.23 -23.37 7.73
C TRP A 25 -2.53 -22.09 8.20
N PHE A 26 -3.27 -20.98 8.32
CA PHE A 26 -2.72 -19.70 8.76
C PHE A 26 -2.13 -19.78 10.18
N ASP A 27 -2.77 -20.52 11.09
CA ASP A 27 -2.27 -20.78 12.45
C ASP A 27 -0.81 -21.27 12.50
N VAL A 28 -0.38 -22.06 11.52
CA VAL A 28 0.95 -22.68 11.50
C VAL A 28 1.90 -22.10 10.46
N ALA A 29 1.38 -21.40 9.45
CA ALA A 29 2.14 -20.96 8.29
C ALA A 29 2.20 -19.43 8.11
N ALA A 30 1.48 -18.66 8.91
CA ALA A 30 1.52 -17.20 8.84
C ALA A 30 2.94 -16.68 9.02
N ARG A 31 3.33 -15.72 8.17
CA ARG A 31 4.56 -14.95 8.41
C ARG A 31 4.40 -14.13 9.69
N ASP A 32 5.46 -14.16 10.50
CA ASP A 32 5.64 -13.25 11.61
C ASP A 32 5.85 -11.81 11.09
N LEU A 33 4.84 -10.97 11.28
CA LEU A 33 4.81 -9.59 10.83
C LEU A 33 4.43 -8.71 12.02
N PRO A 34 5.19 -7.64 12.30
CA PRO A 34 5.04 -6.90 13.56
C PRO A 34 3.70 -6.13 13.65
N TRP A 35 3.07 -5.81 12.52
CA TRP A 35 1.73 -5.21 12.48
C TRP A 35 0.58 -6.23 12.61
N ARG A 36 0.90 -7.52 12.76
CA ARG A 36 -0.07 -8.57 13.16
C ARG A 36 0.11 -8.99 14.61
N ASP A 37 1.12 -8.45 15.29
CA ASP A 37 1.32 -8.69 16.72
C ASP A 37 0.09 -8.17 17.49
N PRO A 38 -0.50 -8.94 18.43
CA PRO A 38 -1.61 -8.48 19.25
C PRO A 38 -1.33 -7.17 20.01
N ASP A 39 -0.07 -6.88 20.32
CA ASP A 39 0.34 -5.66 21.02
C ASP A 39 0.61 -4.49 20.05
N CYS A 40 0.47 -4.68 18.74
CA CYS A 40 0.62 -3.61 17.76
C CYS A 40 -0.49 -2.57 17.92
N SER A 41 -0.11 -1.31 18.07
CA SER A 41 -1.08 -0.22 18.18
C SER A 41 -1.88 -0.02 16.88
N PRO A 42 -3.09 0.55 16.96
CA PRO A 42 -3.85 0.97 15.77
C PRO A 42 -3.08 1.91 14.85
N TRP A 43 -2.21 2.75 15.40
CA TRP A 43 -1.29 3.59 14.62
C TRP A 43 -0.28 2.74 13.83
N GLY A 44 0.32 1.72 14.45
CA GLY A 44 1.22 0.80 13.78
C GLY A 44 0.54 0.03 12.64
N VAL A 45 -0.69 -0.44 12.85
CA VAL A 45 -1.51 -1.08 11.81
C VAL A 45 -1.77 -0.10 10.67
N MET A 46 -2.25 1.11 10.96
CA MET A 46 -2.52 2.15 9.95
C MET A 46 -1.28 2.49 9.12
N VAL A 47 -0.12 2.68 9.75
CA VAL A 47 1.15 2.92 9.04
C VAL A 47 1.49 1.76 8.10
N SER A 48 1.30 0.52 8.55
CA SER A 48 1.54 -0.66 7.70
C SER A 48 0.62 -0.68 6.48
N GLU A 49 -0.67 -0.38 6.65
CA GLU A 49 -1.66 -0.39 5.56
C GLU A 49 -1.34 0.70 4.53
N PHE A 50 -0.94 1.90 4.96
CA PHE A 50 -0.46 2.94 4.04
C PHE A 50 0.77 2.47 3.27
N MET A 51 1.73 1.81 3.93
CA MET A 51 2.98 1.37 3.29
C MET A 51 2.76 0.19 2.34
N LEU A 52 1.90 -0.78 2.69
CA LEU A 52 1.68 -2.02 1.94
C LEU A 52 0.92 -1.84 0.62
N GLN A 53 0.26 -0.69 0.41
CA GLN A 53 -0.34 -0.37 -0.88
C GLN A 53 0.70 -0.47 -2.01
N GLN A 54 0.52 -1.46 -2.89
CA GLN A 54 1.40 -1.70 -4.05
C GLN A 54 2.90 -1.83 -3.70
N THR A 55 3.23 -2.26 -2.48
CA THR A 55 4.61 -2.35 -1.99
C THR A 55 4.82 -3.69 -1.28
N PRO A 56 5.78 -4.53 -1.72
CA PRO A 56 6.02 -5.82 -1.08
C PRO A 56 6.45 -5.69 0.38
N VAL A 57 5.96 -6.60 1.22
CA VAL A 57 6.28 -6.71 2.66
C VAL A 57 7.77 -6.57 2.96
N ALA A 58 8.63 -7.26 2.19
CA ALA A 58 10.08 -7.24 2.41
C ALA A 58 10.71 -5.83 2.29
N ARG A 59 10.10 -4.92 1.50
CA ARG A 59 10.52 -3.52 1.43
C ARG A 59 9.91 -2.67 2.56
N VAL A 60 8.69 -2.98 2.96
CA VAL A 60 7.95 -2.23 3.99
C VAL A 60 8.55 -2.46 5.37
N LEU A 61 8.84 -3.72 5.72
CA LEU A 61 9.24 -4.11 7.08
C LEU A 61 10.36 -3.24 7.71
N PRO A 62 11.52 -3.02 7.07
CA PRO A 62 12.56 -2.18 7.66
C PRO A 62 12.14 -0.71 7.78
N VAL A 63 11.36 -0.19 6.83
CA VAL A 63 10.90 1.21 6.86
C VAL A 63 9.85 1.40 7.94
N TRP A 64 8.92 0.47 8.10
CA TRP A 64 7.91 0.50 9.16
C TRP A 64 8.54 0.51 10.56
N ARG A 65 9.57 -0.33 10.79
CA ARG A 65 10.29 -0.36 12.07
C ARG A 65 10.97 0.98 12.38
N ALA A 66 11.70 1.52 11.41
CA ALA A 66 12.35 2.83 11.56
C ALA A 66 11.32 3.96 11.73
N TRP A 67 10.17 3.85 11.06
CA TRP A 67 9.08 4.82 11.15
C TRP A 67 8.49 4.87 12.55
N LEU A 68 8.11 3.72 13.13
CA LEU A 68 7.53 3.67 14.47
C LEU A 68 8.55 3.92 15.58
N GLN A 69 9.83 3.62 15.35
CA GLN A 69 10.89 4.05 16.27
C GLN A 69 10.99 5.58 16.33
N ARG A 70 10.80 6.25 15.19
CA ARG A 70 10.91 7.71 15.07
C ARG A 70 9.61 8.43 15.49
N TRP A 71 8.46 7.88 15.12
CA TRP A 71 7.14 8.45 15.33
C TRP A 71 6.18 7.39 15.89
N PRO A 72 6.33 7.03 17.17
CA PRO A 72 5.54 5.97 17.80
C PRO A 72 4.05 6.31 17.92
N HIS A 73 3.66 7.59 17.87
CA HIS A 73 2.29 8.06 17.94
C HIS A 73 1.96 9.01 16.77
N PRO A 74 0.66 9.21 16.44
CA PRO A 74 0.24 10.16 15.42
C PRO A 74 0.79 11.59 15.66
N ALA A 75 0.78 12.04 16.93
CA ALA A 75 1.26 13.38 17.30
C ALA A 75 2.75 13.58 16.97
N ASP A 76 3.57 12.53 17.08
CA ASP A 76 5.00 12.62 16.77
C ASP A 76 5.24 12.87 15.29
N LEU A 77 4.45 12.22 14.41
CA LEU A 77 4.50 12.47 12.96
C LEU A 77 3.91 13.82 12.60
N ALA A 78 2.77 14.19 13.22
CA ALA A 78 2.10 15.47 12.99
C ALA A 78 3.00 16.67 13.29
N ALA A 79 3.84 16.58 14.33
CA ALA A 79 4.79 17.60 14.71
C ALA A 79 6.02 17.70 13.77
N ALA A 80 6.27 16.68 12.94
CA ALA A 80 7.36 16.70 11.97
C ALA A 80 6.95 17.44 10.70
N SER A 81 7.92 17.99 9.96
CA SER A 81 7.65 18.52 8.62
C SER A 81 7.22 17.43 7.65
N THR A 82 6.41 17.80 6.66
CA THR A 82 6.02 16.87 5.60
C THR A 82 7.23 16.35 4.82
N GLY A 83 8.29 17.16 4.71
CA GLY A 83 9.57 16.78 4.12
C GLY A 83 10.29 15.67 4.88
N GLU A 84 10.26 15.66 6.22
CA GLU A 84 10.82 14.55 7.01
C GLU A 84 10.04 13.25 6.75
N ALA A 85 8.71 13.31 6.67
CA ALA A 85 7.88 12.16 6.31
C ALA A 85 8.24 11.62 4.92
N VAL A 86 8.38 12.50 3.92
CA VAL A 86 8.80 12.13 2.55
C VAL A 86 10.21 11.55 2.54
N ARG A 87 11.13 12.06 3.35
CA ARG A 87 12.50 11.54 3.47
C ARG A 87 12.50 10.14 4.08
N ALA A 88 11.82 9.94 5.21
CA ALA A 88 11.71 8.65 5.89
C ALA A 88 10.99 7.58 5.05
N TRP A 89 10.03 7.98 4.21
CA TRP A 89 9.34 7.08 3.27
C TRP A 89 10.29 6.44 2.25
N GLY A 90 11.40 7.11 1.95
CA GLY A 90 12.46 6.59 1.10
C GLY A 90 11.95 6.03 -0.24
N ARG A 91 12.36 4.80 -0.56
CA ARG A 91 12.13 4.16 -1.87
C ARG A 91 10.93 3.20 -1.89
N LEU A 92 9.97 3.33 -0.97
CA LEU A 92 8.75 2.51 -0.99
C LEU A 92 7.88 2.73 -2.25
N GLY A 93 8.07 3.86 -2.95
CA GLY A 93 7.26 4.25 -4.10
C GLY A 93 5.99 5.00 -3.69
N TYR A 94 5.35 5.66 -4.65
CA TYR A 94 4.14 6.48 -4.43
C TYR A 94 4.28 7.44 -3.22
N PRO A 95 5.25 8.36 -3.23
CA PRO A 95 5.63 9.16 -2.06
C PRO A 95 4.53 10.10 -1.55
N ARG A 96 3.49 10.39 -2.34
CA ARG A 96 2.31 11.12 -1.88
C ARG A 96 1.59 10.42 -0.72
N ARG A 97 1.73 9.09 -0.59
CA ARG A 97 1.21 8.35 0.58
C ARG A 97 1.84 8.82 1.89
N ALA A 98 3.09 9.26 1.89
CA ALA A 98 3.72 9.84 3.08
C ALA A 98 3.05 11.16 3.49
N LEU A 99 2.73 12.02 2.51
CA LEU A 99 2.02 13.27 2.75
C LEU A 99 0.59 13.02 3.26
N ARG A 100 -0.09 12.01 2.72
CA ARG A 100 -1.44 11.64 3.18
C ARG A 100 -1.42 11.05 4.58
N LEU A 101 -0.46 10.17 4.88
CA LEU A 101 -0.28 9.64 6.23
C LEU A 101 0.06 10.73 7.25
N HIS A 102 0.91 11.70 6.87
CA HIS A 102 1.19 12.87 7.69
C HIS A 102 -0.07 13.71 7.95
N ALA A 103 -0.83 14.04 6.90
CA ALA A 103 -2.09 14.77 7.05
C ALA A 103 -3.11 14.00 7.92
N ALA A 104 -3.19 12.68 7.79
CA ALA A 104 -4.04 11.86 8.65
C ALA A 104 -3.56 11.88 10.10
N ALA A 105 -2.24 11.88 10.34
CA ALA A 105 -1.69 12.00 11.69
C ALA A 105 -2.00 13.36 12.34
N VAL A 106 -1.96 14.45 11.56
CA VAL A 106 -2.39 15.78 12.00
C VAL A 106 -3.87 15.75 12.39
N GLU A 107 -4.74 15.22 11.52
CA GLU A 107 -6.17 15.14 11.80
C GLU A 107 -6.49 14.27 13.02
N ILE A 108 -5.85 13.11 13.17
CA ILE A 108 -5.97 12.25 14.35
C ILE A 108 -5.56 13.00 15.62
N THR A 109 -4.49 13.80 15.55
CA THR A 109 -3.99 14.57 16.68
C THR A 109 -4.95 15.68 17.09
N GLU A 110 -5.43 16.45 16.11
CA GLU A 110 -6.27 17.63 16.36
C GLU A 110 -7.73 17.28 16.69
N ARG A 111 -8.31 16.26 16.03
CA ARG A 111 -9.75 15.97 16.08
C ARG A 111 -10.10 14.71 16.85
N HIS A 112 -9.18 13.76 16.97
CA HIS A 112 -9.42 12.47 17.62
C HIS A 112 -8.57 12.27 18.90
N GLY A 113 -7.98 13.33 19.43
CA GLY A 113 -7.21 13.30 20.67
C GLY A 113 -5.96 12.40 20.60
N GLY A 114 -5.34 12.32 19.43
CA GLY A 114 -4.13 11.53 19.20
C GLY A 114 -4.35 10.01 19.09
N ARG A 115 -5.61 9.55 19.03
CA ARG A 115 -5.96 8.14 18.88
C ARG A 115 -6.60 7.88 17.52
N VAL A 116 -6.12 6.85 16.82
CA VAL A 116 -6.77 6.41 15.57
C VAL A 116 -8.24 6.07 15.89
N PRO A 117 -9.22 6.64 15.18
CA PRO A 117 -10.63 6.34 15.44
C PRO A 117 -10.95 4.90 15.07
N ALA A 118 -11.87 4.29 15.83
CA ALA A 118 -12.32 2.92 15.59
C ALA A 118 -13.51 2.85 14.62
N GLY A 119 -14.29 3.93 14.51
CA GLY A 119 -15.45 4.00 13.61
C GLY A 119 -15.04 3.95 12.15
N HIS A 120 -15.67 3.08 11.36
CA HIS A 120 -15.40 2.97 9.93
C HIS A 120 -15.61 4.30 9.18
N ASP A 121 -16.67 5.04 9.50
CA ASP A 121 -16.96 6.33 8.85
C ASP A 121 -15.94 7.40 9.25
N GLU A 122 -15.51 7.42 10.51
CA GLU A 122 -14.43 8.30 10.97
C GLU A 122 -13.09 7.96 10.28
N LEU A 123 -12.81 6.67 10.07
CA LEU A 123 -11.63 6.24 9.31
C LEU A 123 -11.71 6.71 7.85
N LEU A 124 -12.88 6.66 7.21
CA LEU A 124 -13.07 7.13 5.84
C LEU A 124 -12.85 8.63 5.67
N ASP A 125 -13.13 9.42 6.72
CA ASP A 125 -12.92 10.86 6.70
C ASP A 125 -11.42 11.24 6.76
N LEU A 126 -10.54 10.32 7.17
CA LEU A 126 -9.11 10.58 7.28
C LEU A 126 -8.42 10.74 5.90
N PRO A 127 -7.48 11.70 5.76
CA PRO A 127 -6.74 11.94 4.53
C PRO A 127 -6.03 10.70 3.97
N GLY A 128 -6.43 10.29 2.77
CA GLY A 128 -5.82 9.17 2.06
C GLY A 128 -6.27 7.79 2.53
N VAL A 129 -7.25 7.72 3.42
CA VAL A 129 -7.97 6.48 3.75
C VAL A 129 -9.15 6.34 2.80
N GLY A 130 -9.14 5.30 1.98
CA GLY A 130 -10.29 4.90 1.18
C GLY A 130 -10.98 3.66 1.75
N ALA A 131 -12.08 3.23 1.15
CA ALA A 131 -12.89 2.09 1.62
C ALA A 131 -12.08 0.84 1.98
N TYR A 132 -11.10 0.46 1.15
CA TYR A 132 -10.21 -0.67 1.47
C TYR A 132 -9.41 -0.43 2.76
N THR A 133 -8.80 0.74 2.90
CA THR A 133 -7.91 1.06 4.05
C THR A 133 -8.71 1.24 5.32
N ALA A 134 -9.91 1.85 5.26
CA ALA A 134 -10.82 1.95 6.40
C ALA A 134 -11.23 0.56 6.90
N ALA A 135 -11.70 -0.32 6.01
CA ALA A 135 -12.06 -1.69 6.36
C ALA A 135 -10.87 -2.49 6.92
N ALA A 136 -9.68 -2.35 6.33
CA ALA A 136 -8.48 -3.02 6.80
C ALA A 136 -8.07 -2.55 8.21
N ILE A 137 -8.11 -1.25 8.49
CA ILE A 137 -7.82 -0.72 9.83
C ILE A 137 -8.89 -1.18 10.84
N ALA A 138 -10.17 -1.06 10.50
CA ALA A 138 -11.27 -1.51 11.37
C ALA A 138 -11.11 -2.98 11.78
N VAL A 139 -10.78 -3.85 10.82
CA VAL A 139 -10.59 -5.29 11.06
C VAL A 139 -9.30 -5.57 11.82
N PHE A 140 -8.16 -5.05 11.36
CA PHE A 140 -6.85 -5.48 11.87
C PHE A 140 -6.41 -4.74 13.13
N ALA A 141 -6.92 -3.53 13.39
CA ALA A 141 -6.61 -2.78 14.60
C ALA A 141 -7.69 -2.91 15.69
N PHE A 142 -8.96 -3.04 15.30
CA PHE A 142 -10.08 -2.97 16.24
C PHE A 142 -10.93 -4.24 16.29
N GLY A 143 -10.63 -5.23 15.45
CA GLY A 143 -11.36 -6.50 15.43
C GLY A 143 -12.77 -6.39 14.86
N ASP A 144 -13.10 -5.30 14.16
CA ASP A 144 -14.43 -5.11 13.58
C ASP A 144 -14.68 -6.06 12.41
N ARG A 145 -15.93 -6.47 12.22
CA ARG A 145 -16.32 -7.42 11.17
C ARG A 145 -16.61 -6.70 9.86
N GLN A 146 -15.55 -6.36 9.12
CA GLN A 146 -15.64 -5.77 7.78
C GLN A 146 -15.10 -6.68 6.68
N VAL A 147 -15.64 -6.50 5.47
CA VAL A 147 -15.16 -7.20 4.28
C VAL A 147 -13.93 -6.48 3.74
N VAL A 148 -12.77 -7.14 3.80
CA VAL A 148 -11.51 -6.62 3.23
C VAL A 148 -11.30 -7.26 1.86
N VAL A 149 -11.18 -6.45 0.81
CA VAL A 149 -11.07 -6.95 -0.58
C VAL A 149 -9.84 -6.41 -1.27
N ASP A 150 -8.68 -7.01 -0.99
CA ASP A 150 -7.43 -6.71 -1.69
C ASP A 150 -7.26 -7.59 -2.95
N THR A 151 -6.17 -7.35 -3.70
CA THR A 151 -5.86 -8.13 -4.91
C THR A 151 -5.55 -9.62 -4.63
N ASN A 152 -5.07 -9.95 -3.43
CA ASN A 152 -4.77 -11.32 -3.03
C ASN A 152 -6.06 -12.09 -2.73
N ILE A 153 -6.95 -11.52 -1.91
CA ILE A 153 -8.26 -12.06 -1.56
C ILE A 153 -9.09 -12.27 -2.82
N ARG A 154 -9.19 -11.24 -3.69
CA ARG A 154 -9.93 -11.36 -4.96
C ARG A 154 -9.43 -12.51 -5.82
N ARG A 155 -8.12 -12.73 -5.89
CA ARG A 155 -7.54 -13.81 -6.69
C ARG A 155 -7.82 -15.20 -6.08
N VAL A 156 -7.70 -15.33 -4.76
CA VAL A 156 -8.03 -16.59 -4.07
C VAL A 156 -9.50 -16.93 -4.32
N GLN A 157 -10.41 -15.99 -4.07
CA GLN A 157 -11.85 -16.20 -4.24
C GLN A 157 -12.23 -16.48 -5.70
N ALA A 158 -11.65 -15.74 -6.65
CA ALA A 158 -11.88 -15.98 -8.08
C ALA A 158 -11.49 -17.40 -8.50
N ARG A 159 -10.35 -17.91 -8.00
CA ARG A 159 -9.87 -19.27 -8.33
C ARG A 159 -10.64 -20.36 -7.61
N VAL A 160 -10.78 -20.22 -6.29
CA VAL A 160 -11.39 -21.25 -5.44
C VAL A 160 -12.87 -21.38 -5.75
N VAL A 161 -13.57 -20.26 -5.89
CA VAL A 161 -15.04 -20.24 -5.98
C VAL A 161 -15.53 -20.06 -7.40
N SER A 162 -15.04 -19.06 -8.13
CA SER A 162 -15.52 -18.77 -9.48
C SER A 162 -14.84 -19.58 -10.59
N GLY A 163 -13.81 -20.37 -10.28
CA GLY A 163 -13.04 -21.11 -11.28
C GLY A 163 -12.20 -20.25 -12.24
N ARG A 164 -12.03 -18.96 -11.95
CA ARG A 164 -11.31 -18.00 -12.81
C ARG A 164 -9.85 -17.85 -12.38
N GLY A 165 -8.93 -17.91 -13.35
CA GLY A 165 -7.49 -17.78 -13.08
C GLY A 165 -7.05 -16.42 -12.54
N LEU A 166 -7.75 -15.34 -12.93
CA LEU A 166 -7.56 -13.98 -12.43
C LEU A 166 -8.92 -13.29 -12.16
N PRO A 167 -8.98 -12.38 -11.17
CA PRO A 167 -10.14 -11.53 -10.96
C PRO A 167 -10.25 -10.46 -12.07
N SER A 168 -11.33 -9.69 -12.06
CA SER A 168 -11.54 -8.56 -12.98
C SER A 168 -10.43 -7.50 -12.83
N ARG A 169 -10.20 -6.66 -13.86
CA ARG A 169 -9.16 -5.61 -13.82
C ARG A 169 -9.36 -4.64 -12.66
N SER A 170 -10.60 -4.25 -12.40
CA SER A 170 -11.02 -3.45 -11.24
C SER A 170 -11.97 -4.26 -10.35
N LEU A 171 -12.09 -3.86 -9.08
CA LEU A 171 -13.06 -4.46 -8.16
C LEU A 171 -14.48 -4.25 -8.70
N THR A 172 -15.25 -5.34 -8.77
CA THR A 172 -16.64 -5.32 -9.24
C THR A 172 -17.62 -5.60 -8.11
N ALA A 173 -18.87 -5.14 -8.23
CA ALA A 173 -19.92 -5.44 -7.25
C ALA A 173 -20.15 -6.96 -7.06
N ALA A 174 -19.90 -7.77 -8.09
CA ALA A 174 -19.99 -9.23 -7.98
C ALA A 174 -18.87 -9.83 -7.12
N GLU A 175 -17.66 -9.27 -7.19
CA GLU A 175 -16.53 -9.70 -6.34
C GLU A 175 -16.72 -9.22 -4.90
N THR A 176 -17.26 -8.02 -4.68
CA THR A 176 -17.63 -7.55 -3.34
C THR A 176 -18.67 -8.46 -2.71
N ARG A 177 -19.77 -8.77 -3.42
CA ARG A 177 -20.80 -9.70 -2.93
C ARG A 177 -20.25 -11.10 -2.66
N LEU A 178 -19.32 -11.57 -3.48
CA LEU A 178 -18.67 -12.86 -3.23
C LEU A 178 -17.85 -12.81 -1.93
N ALA A 179 -17.09 -11.74 -1.69
CA ALA A 179 -16.34 -11.59 -0.46
C ALA A 179 -17.25 -11.50 0.78
N GLU A 180 -18.38 -10.78 0.69
CA GLU A 180 -19.42 -10.72 1.71
C GLU A 180 -20.00 -12.11 2.03
N GLN A 181 -20.35 -12.89 0.99
CA GLN A 181 -20.91 -14.24 1.14
C GLN A 181 -19.95 -15.25 1.78
N LEU A 182 -18.64 -15.04 1.61
CA LEU A 182 -17.61 -15.91 2.15
C LEU A 182 -17.16 -15.49 3.56
N MET A 183 -17.63 -14.34 4.06
CA MET A 183 -17.21 -13.85 5.36
C MET A 183 -17.89 -14.64 6.50
N PRO A 184 -17.13 -15.11 7.50
CA PRO A 184 -17.71 -15.67 8.72
C PRO A 184 -18.67 -14.71 9.42
N GLU A 185 -19.67 -15.25 10.12
CA GLU A 185 -20.60 -14.47 10.93
C GLU A 185 -20.00 -14.05 12.28
N GLU A 186 -19.09 -14.85 12.83
CA GLU A 186 -18.41 -14.56 14.09
C GLU A 186 -17.22 -13.62 13.87
N ASP A 187 -17.15 -12.56 14.67
CA ASP A 187 -16.24 -11.42 14.46
C ASP A 187 -14.77 -11.83 14.50
N ALA A 188 -14.35 -12.60 15.52
CA ALA A 188 -12.95 -13.00 15.66
C ALA A 188 -12.50 -13.91 14.49
N LEU A 189 -13.36 -14.82 14.06
CA LEU A 189 -13.14 -15.68 12.92
C LEU A 189 -13.11 -14.88 11.61
N ALA A 190 -13.93 -13.84 11.46
CA ALA A 190 -13.93 -12.98 10.29
C ALA A 190 -12.62 -12.18 10.17
N VAL A 191 -12.10 -11.64 11.28
CA VAL A 191 -10.79 -10.99 11.35
C VAL A 191 -9.69 -11.96 10.93
N ARG A 192 -9.69 -13.16 11.53
CA ARG A 192 -8.74 -14.23 11.22
C ARG A 192 -8.82 -14.67 9.75
N TRP A 193 -10.03 -14.79 9.21
CA TRP A 193 -10.29 -15.14 7.83
C TRP A 193 -9.73 -14.10 6.85
N ASN A 194 -9.95 -12.81 7.09
CA ASN A 194 -9.39 -11.74 6.27
C ASN A 194 -7.86 -11.83 6.19
N GLN A 195 -7.18 -12.01 7.33
CA GLN A 195 -5.72 -12.19 7.36
C GLN A 195 -5.27 -13.47 6.64
N ALA A 196 -5.96 -14.58 6.89
CA ALA A 196 -5.60 -15.90 6.38
C ALA A 196 -5.74 -16.00 4.86
N VAL A 197 -6.84 -15.48 4.28
CA VAL A 197 -7.05 -15.48 2.83
C VAL A 197 -6.07 -14.54 2.13
N MET A 198 -5.79 -13.37 2.73
CA MET A 198 -4.79 -12.44 2.21
C MET A 198 -3.39 -13.07 2.21
N GLU A 199 -3.01 -13.74 3.29
CA GLU A 199 -1.75 -14.47 3.41
C GLU A 199 -1.66 -15.60 2.38
N LEU A 200 -2.71 -16.40 2.24
CA LEU A 200 -2.79 -17.49 1.28
C LEU A 200 -2.58 -16.97 -0.15
N GLY A 201 -3.23 -15.86 -0.50
CA GLY A 201 -3.02 -15.20 -1.78
C GLY A 201 -1.59 -14.70 -1.95
N ALA A 202 -0.99 -14.14 -0.90
CA ALA A 202 0.35 -13.57 -0.96
C ALA A 202 1.46 -14.63 -1.14
N VAL A 203 1.36 -15.80 -0.50
CA VAL A 203 2.49 -16.76 -0.42
C VAL A 203 2.25 -18.10 -1.13
N ILE A 204 1.00 -18.53 -1.30
CA ILE A 204 0.66 -19.80 -1.95
C ILE A 204 -0.02 -19.56 -3.29
N CYS A 205 -1.18 -18.90 -3.28
CA CYS A 205 -2.02 -18.67 -4.44
C CYS A 205 -1.55 -17.42 -5.20
N THR A 206 -0.28 -17.35 -5.57
CA THR A 206 0.30 -16.19 -6.26
C THR A 206 -0.19 -16.06 -7.70
N ALA A 207 -0.10 -14.86 -8.28
CA ALA A 207 -0.64 -14.58 -9.61
C ALA A 207 -0.01 -15.43 -10.73
N ARG A 208 1.32 -15.56 -10.74
CA ARG A 208 2.08 -16.19 -11.84
C ARG A 208 2.47 -17.64 -11.58
N SER A 209 2.87 -17.97 -10.36
CA SER A 209 3.43 -19.29 -10.04
C SER A 209 2.82 -19.79 -8.72
N PRO A 210 1.51 -20.11 -8.71
CA PRO A 210 0.86 -20.58 -7.49
C PRO A 210 1.40 -21.95 -7.07
N ARG A 211 1.59 -22.14 -5.77
CA ARG A 211 2.05 -23.40 -5.17
C ARG A 211 0.86 -24.30 -4.85
N CYS A 212 0.09 -24.69 -5.87
CA CYS A 212 -1.18 -25.38 -5.69
C CYS A 212 -1.08 -26.67 -4.85
N GLU A 213 0.04 -27.40 -4.96
CA GLU A 213 0.26 -28.63 -4.18
C GLU A 213 0.44 -28.38 -2.67
N GLN A 214 0.73 -27.14 -2.27
CA GLN A 214 0.84 -26.71 -0.87
C GLN A 214 -0.42 -25.97 -0.39
N CYS A 215 -1.45 -25.84 -1.24
CA CYS A 215 -2.65 -25.08 -0.92
C CYS A 215 -3.62 -25.89 -0.06
N PRO A 216 -4.04 -25.40 1.13
CA PRO A 216 -4.92 -26.13 2.04
C PRO A 216 -6.29 -26.45 1.44
N VAL A 217 -6.69 -25.67 0.42
CA VAL A 217 -8.02 -25.76 -0.24
C VAL A 217 -7.91 -26.25 -1.68
N ARG A 218 -6.79 -26.88 -2.05
CA ARG A 218 -6.55 -27.40 -3.41
C ARG A 218 -7.69 -28.29 -3.91
N HIS A 219 -8.17 -29.20 -3.07
CA HIS A 219 -9.19 -30.20 -3.42
C HIS A 219 -10.56 -29.56 -3.70
N ALA A 220 -10.85 -28.40 -3.10
CA ALA A 220 -12.09 -27.65 -3.27
C ALA A 220 -11.98 -26.52 -4.30
N CYS A 221 -10.81 -26.31 -4.92
CA CYS A 221 -10.57 -25.17 -5.79
C CYS A 221 -11.12 -25.41 -7.20
N ALA A 222 -12.17 -24.67 -7.58
CA ALA A 222 -12.81 -24.77 -8.89
C ALA A 222 -11.85 -24.58 -10.07
N TRP A 223 -10.88 -23.65 -9.96
CA TRP A 223 -9.89 -23.40 -11.01
C TRP A 223 -8.91 -24.57 -11.18
N VAL A 224 -8.55 -25.24 -10.08
CA VAL A 224 -7.71 -26.46 -10.14
C VAL A 224 -8.50 -27.62 -10.73
N ALA A 225 -9.76 -27.81 -10.32
CA ALA A 225 -10.65 -28.84 -10.86
C ALA A 225 -10.87 -28.69 -12.37
N ALA A 226 -10.90 -27.45 -12.88
CA ALA A 226 -10.99 -27.13 -14.30
C ALA A 226 -9.68 -27.30 -15.08
N GLY A 227 -8.61 -27.82 -14.46
CA GLY A 227 -7.32 -28.01 -15.14
C GLY A 227 -6.45 -26.76 -15.25
N ARG A 228 -6.69 -25.74 -14.42
CA ARG A 228 -5.92 -24.48 -14.35
C ARG A 228 -5.87 -23.70 -15.68
N PRO A 229 -7.04 -23.39 -16.29
CA PRO A 229 -7.05 -22.65 -17.55
C PRO A 229 -6.36 -21.29 -17.40
N GLU A 230 -5.59 -20.92 -18.42
CA GLU A 230 -4.91 -19.62 -18.49
C GLU A 230 -5.95 -18.47 -18.56
N PRO A 231 -5.65 -17.31 -17.96
CA PRO A 231 -6.52 -16.15 -18.05
C PRO A 231 -6.62 -15.64 -19.50
N ALA A 232 -7.83 -15.27 -19.94
CA ALA A 232 -8.06 -14.73 -21.27
C ALA A 232 -7.30 -13.41 -21.54
N GLU A 233 -7.03 -12.63 -20.50
CA GLU A 233 -6.25 -11.39 -20.58
C GLU A 233 -5.18 -11.34 -19.49
N ALA A 234 -3.93 -11.12 -19.90
CA ALA A 234 -2.84 -10.80 -19.00
C ALA A 234 -2.62 -9.27 -18.93
N PRO A 235 -2.43 -8.67 -17.74
CA PRO A 235 -2.07 -7.26 -17.63
C PRO A 235 -0.75 -6.99 -18.34
N ARG A 236 -0.72 -5.99 -19.24
CA ARG A 236 0.53 -5.52 -19.86
C ARG A 236 1.27 -4.62 -18.87
N GLY A 237 2.51 -4.96 -18.54
CA GLY A 237 3.39 -4.09 -17.77
C GLY A 237 3.82 -2.87 -18.60
N GLN A 238 3.91 -1.70 -17.97
CA GLN A 238 4.55 -0.52 -18.58
C GLN A 238 6.04 -0.50 -18.25
N SER A 239 6.89 -0.17 -19.23
CA SER A 239 8.33 0.03 -19.04
C SER A 239 8.60 1.11 -18.00
N TRP A 240 9.57 0.89 -17.11
CA TRP A 240 10.01 1.88 -16.12
C TRP A 240 11.13 2.78 -16.63
N HIS A 241 12.03 2.23 -17.43
CA HIS A 241 13.15 2.98 -17.97
C HIS A 241 12.69 4.03 -18.98
N GLY A 242 13.24 5.24 -18.87
CA GLY A 242 12.95 6.40 -19.72
C GLY A 242 11.67 7.17 -19.35
N THR A 243 10.97 6.76 -18.29
CA THR A 243 9.67 7.37 -17.93
C THR A 243 9.81 8.52 -16.94
N ASP A 244 8.83 9.42 -16.93
CA ASP A 244 8.78 10.54 -15.97
C ASP A 244 8.80 10.06 -14.51
N ARG A 245 8.22 8.89 -14.22
CA ARG A 245 8.30 8.29 -12.86
C ARG A 245 9.73 7.96 -12.44
N GLN A 246 10.60 7.57 -13.37
CA GLN A 246 12.01 7.32 -13.08
C GLN A 246 12.72 8.64 -12.76
N VAL A 247 12.53 9.65 -13.62
CA VAL A 247 13.15 10.98 -13.46
C VAL A 247 12.68 11.65 -12.16
N ARG A 248 11.38 11.64 -11.87
CA ARG A 248 10.82 12.13 -10.60
C ARG A 248 11.42 11.43 -9.39
N GLY A 249 11.60 10.11 -9.47
CA GLY A 249 12.24 9.33 -8.41
C GLY A 249 13.70 9.75 -8.17
N ALA A 250 14.44 10.07 -9.24
CA ALA A 250 15.80 10.56 -9.16
C ALA A 250 15.88 11.99 -8.61
N VAL A 251 15.02 12.90 -9.04
CA VAL A 251 14.92 14.26 -8.47
C VAL A 251 14.62 14.19 -6.96
N LEU A 252 13.65 13.37 -6.55
CA LEU A 252 13.37 13.15 -5.12
C LEU A 252 14.55 12.52 -4.36
N ALA A 253 15.36 11.69 -5.01
CA ALA A 253 16.55 11.13 -4.38
C ALA A 253 17.58 12.23 -4.08
N VAL A 254 17.74 13.21 -4.97
CA VAL A 254 18.58 14.40 -4.74
C VAL A 254 18.06 15.19 -3.53
N LEU A 255 16.76 15.53 -3.53
CA LEU A 255 16.16 16.33 -2.45
C LEU A 255 16.18 15.64 -1.08
N ARG A 256 16.23 14.29 -1.05
CA ARG A 256 16.33 13.52 0.19
C ARG A 256 17.76 13.39 0.70
N ALA A 257 18.74 13.45 -0.19
CA ALA A 257 20.15 13.30 0.16
C ALA A 257 20.64 14.47 1.02
N GLY A 258 20.16 15.69 0.77
CA GLY A 258 20.52 16.88 1.56
C GLY A 258 19.35 17.44 2.37
N ARG A 259 19.66 18.39 3.25
CA ARG A 259 18.68 19.26 3.92
C ARG A 259 18.59 20.64 3.28
N ASP A 260 19.67 21.10 2.67
CA ASP A 260 19.74 22.40 2.04
C ASP A 260 18.97 22.41 0.70
N PRO A 261 18.38 23.55 0.33
CA PRO A 261 17.81 23.74 -1.00
C PRO A 261 18.82 23.49 -2.11
N VAL A 262 18.38 22.84 -3.18
CA VAL A 262 19.18 22.54 -4.37
C VAL A 262 18.81 23.54 -5.46
N PRO A 263 19.77 24.29 -6.04
CA PRO A 263 19.49 25.18 -7.16
C PRO A 263 18.75 24.44 -8.28
N GLU A 264 17.63 25.00 -8.75
CA GLU A 264 16.80 24.41 -9.80
C GLU A 264 17.59 24.05 -11.09
N PRO A 265 18.60 24.86 -11.53
CA PRO A 265 19.45 24.48 -12.65
C PRO A 265 20.20 23.16 -12.46
N HIS A 266 20.58 22.78 -11.23
CA HIS A 266 21.27 21.50 -10.99
C HIS A 266 20.35 20.29 -11.21
N LEU A 267 19.03 20.48 -11.05
CA LEU A 267 18.02 19.43 -11.22
C LEU A 267 17.51 19.32 -12.65
N THR A 268 17.58 20.41 -13.43
CA THR A 268 16.89 20.52 -14.72
C THR A 268 17.84 20.76 -15.89
N GLY A 269 18.87 21.58 -15.73
CA GLY A 269 19.83 21.97 -16.76
C GLY A 269 21.22 21.34 -16.58
N PRO A 270 22.21 21.77 -17.39
CA PRO A 270 23.61 21.44 -17.17
C PRO A 270 24.12 22.05 -15.86
N VAL A 271 24.89 21.28 -15.08
CA VAL A 271 25.44 21.71 -13.80
C VAL A 271 26.63 22.64 -14.06
N ASP A 272 26.48 23.94 -13.78
CA ASP A 272 27.61 24.86 -13.69
C ASP A 272 28.13 24.89 -12.24
N VAL A 273 29.16 24.08 -12.01
CA VAL A 273 29.81 23.90 -10.69
C VAL A 273 30.56 25.14 -10.23
N ALA A 274 30.61 26.22 -11.04
CA ALA A 274 31.28 27.47 -10.68
C ALA A 274 30.55 28.30 -9.60
N SER A 275 29.34 27.92 -9.19
CA SER A 275 28.53 28.66 -8.23
C SER A 275 28.79 28.27 -6.76
N GLY A 276 29.95 28.68 -6.23
CA GLY A 276 30.19 29.09 -4.83
C GLY A 276 30.00 28.13 -3.65
N THR A 277 29.17 27.08 -3.73
CA THR A 277 28.92 26.13 -2.63
C THR A 277 28.89 24.71 -3.17
N VAL A 278 29.86 23.89 -2.75
CA VAL A 278 29.93 22.48 -3.15
C VAL A 278 28.85 21.69 -2.38
N PRO A 279 27.91 21.03 -3.05
CA PRO A 279 26.91 20.21 -2.37
C PRO A 279 27.56 19.08 -1.55
N ALA A 280 26.88 18.62 -0.51
CA ALA A 280 27.32 17.46 0.25
C ALA A 280 27.58 16.25 -0.69
N PRO A 281 28.58 15.38 -0.39
CA PRO A 281 28.95 14.27 -1.27
C PRO A 281 27.79 13.34 -1.67
N GLU A 282 26.80 13.19 -0.80
CA GLU A 282 25.59 12.41 -1.07
C GLU A 282 24.65 13.08 -2.08
N VAL A 283 24.54 14.40 -2.05
CA VAL A 283 23.77 15.19 -3.02
C VAL A 283 24.45 15.13 -4.38
N LEU A 284 25.79 15.25 -4.43
CA LEU A 284 26.56 15.08 -5.66
C LEU A 284 26.33 13.71 -6.30
N ARG A 285 26.45 12.62 -5.53
CA ARG A 285 26.16 11.26 -6.04
C ARG A 285 24.74 11.11 -6.57
N ALA A 286 23.76 11.75 -5.92
CA ALA A 286 22.38 11.71 -6.38
C ALA A 286 22.17 12.52 -7.67
N LEU A 287 22.86 13.67 -7.81
CA LEU A 287 22.86 14.47 -9.03
C LEU A 287 23.49 13.70 -10.19
N ASP A 288 24.63 13.04 -9.96
CA ASP A 288 25.28 12.18 -10.96
C ASP A 288 24.33 11.07 -11.42
N ALA A 289 23.61 10.44 -10.49
CA ALA A 289 22.62 9.41 -10.81
C ALA A 289 21.41 9.97 -11.60
N LEU A 290 20.96 11.19 -11.32
CA LEU A 290 19.90 11.87 -12.06
C LEU A 290 20.34 12.18 -13.50
N HIS A 291 21.52 12.75 -13.68
CA HIS A 291 22.06 13.12 -15.00
C HIS A 291 22.45 11.88 -15.81
N GLY A 292 22.94 10.83 -15.15
CA GLY A 292 23.23 9.53 -15.75
C GLY A 292 22.01 8.81 -16.35
N LEU A 293 20.78 9.28 -16.08
CA LEU A 293 19.57 8.78 -16.77
C LEU A 293 19.51 9.20 -18.25
N GLY A 294 20.24 10.25 -18.66
CA GLY A 294 20.17 10.78 -20.02
C GLY A 294 18.81 11.39 -20.39
N ALA A 295 17.97 11.71 -19.40
CA ALA A 295 16.67 12.33 -19.62
C ALA A 295 16.83 13.76 -20.18
N PRO A 296 16.09 14.18 -21.22
CA PRO A 296 16.15 15.56 -21.72
C PRO A 296 15.76 16.58 -20.64
N GLU A 297 16.29 17.81 -20.75
CA GLU A 297 15.98 18.90 -19.81
C GLU A 297 14.48 19.13 -19.65
N GLU A 298 13.73 19.12 -20.75
CA GLU A 298 12.27 19.31 -20.70
C GLU A 298 11.58 18.22 -19.86
N GLN A 299 12.08 16.98 -19.94
CA GLN A 299 11.57 15.88 -19.12
C GLN A 299 11.88 16.09 -17.63
N ARG A 300 13.08 16.57 -17.30
CA ARG A 300 13.46 16.90 -15.92
C ARG A 300 12.63 18.06 -15.36
N ARG A 301 12.37 19.10 -16.16
CA ARG A 301 11.48 20.21 -15.78
C ARG A 301 10.07 19.72 -15.49
N ARG A 302 9.46 18.97 -16.42
CA ARG A 302 8.12 18.38 -16.20
C ARG A 302 8.07 17.47 -14.96
N ALA A 303 9.13 16.69 -14.73
CA ALA A 303 9.24 15.86 -13.53
C ALA A 303 9.28 16.70 -12.24
N LEU A 304 10.10 17.76 -12.21
CA LEU A 304 10.19 18.68 -11.08
C LEU A 304 8.87 19.44 -10.84
N ASP A 305 8.27 20.00 -11.89
CA ASP A 305 6.99 20.73 -11.80
C ASP A 305 5.90 19.85 -11.23
N GLY A 306 5.81 18.61 -11.70
CA GLY A 306 4.85 17.67 -11.15
C GLY A 306 5.14 17.29 -9.69
N LEU A 307 6.40 17.32 -9.23
CA LEU A 307 6.71 17.09 -7.81
C LEU A 307 6.26 18.27 -6.96
N VAL A 308 6.47 19.50 -7.45
CA VAL A 308 6.00 20.72 -6.79
C VAL A 308 4.47 20.73 -6.73
N GLN A 309 3.80 20.44 -7.84
CA GLN A 309 2.34 20.36 -7.90
C GLN A 309 1.76 19.30 -6.93
N ASP A 310 2.45 18.17 -6.77
CA ASP A 310 2.03 17.11 -5.85
C ASP A 310 2.37 17.40 -4.37
N GLY A 311 3.01 18.54 -4.07
CA GLY A 311 3.46 18.89 -2.72
C GLY A 311 4.68 18.09 -2.24
N LEU A 312 5.42 17.45 -3.15
CA LEU A 312 6.60 16.63 -2.84
C LEU A 312 7.92 17.39 -2.93
N ALA A 313 7.87 18.62 -3.43
CA ALA A 313 8.98 19.57 -3.47
C ALA A 313 8.42 20.99 -3.31
N ALA A 314 9.24 21.90 -2.81
CA ALA A 314 8.88 23.31 -2.65
C ALA A 314 9.92 24.19 -3.36
N ARG A 315 9.44 25.24 -4.05
CA ARG A 315 10.26 26.31 -4.60
C ARG A 315 10.49 27.37 -3.53
N GLY A 316 11.75 27.73 -3.30
CA GLY A 316 12.14 28.84 -2.44
C GLY A 316 13.23 29.70 -3.06
N PRO A 317 13.57 30.83 -2.42
CA PRO A 317 14.58 31.77 -2.95
C PRO A 317 15.96 31.14 -3.15
N ALA A 318 16.32 30.16 -2.32
CA ALA A 318 17.59 29.44 -2.38
C ALA A 318 17.58 28.19 -3.27
N GLY A 319 16.43 27.84 -3.87
CA GLY A 319 16.27 26.66 -4.74
C GLY A 319 15.12 25.75 -4.33
N ILE A 320 15.23 24.48 -4.74
CA ILE A 320 14.23 23.42 -4.52
C ILE A 320 14.57 22.63 -3.27
N SER A 321 13.58 22.40 -2.41
CA SER A 321 13.73 21.57 -1.20
C SER A 321 12.57 20.61 -1.04
N LEU A 322 12.67 19.69 -0.08
CA LEU A 322 11.49 18.98 0.41
C LEU A 322 10.54 19.96 1.12
N PRO A 323 9.23 19.71 1.12
CA PRO A 323 8.26 20.60 1.74
C PRO A 323 8.50 20.77 3.25
N GLY A 324 8.09 21.93 3.76
CA GLY A 324 8.18 22.31 5.18
C GLY A 324 7.25 21.55 6.10
#